data_AF-A0A937J6U0-F1
#
_entry.id   AF-A0A937J6U0-F1
#
_cell.length_a   1.000
_cell.length_b   1.000
_cell.length_c   1.000
_cell.angle_alpha   90.00
_cell.angle_beta   90.00
_cell.angle_gamma   90.00
#
_symmetry.space_group_name_H-M   'P 1'
#
loop_
_entity.id
_entity.type
_entity.pdbx_description
1 polymer ?
#
loop_
_entity_poly.entity_id
_entity_poly.type
_entity_poly.pdbx_seq_one_letter_code
_entity_poly.pdbx_strand_id
1 'polypeptide(L)'
;MQSKTRQIIEQFPTGILVTSKAEFRKLLKDNKTNYYCYMLVADNEAGHIIGEGTGNRAAFLFGGCAAPGHIKAYTRAMLEFTSDTIEIIIFPVQPDANGKKPSHIKDFEKQLQDFCSEFSSMPYEKKNEILLEKRLSQLTEKIQPDVKYFLFPLIYAAGSEMSTYKKYLKKYPDEIQKSIHLIMGDFYKDI
;
A
#
# COMPACT_ATOMS: atom_id res chain seq x y z
N MET A 1 -16.76 20.52 2.41
CA MET A 1 -16.63 19.18 3.02
C MET A 1 -15.22 19.07 3.58
N GLN A 2 -15.05 18.57 4.80
CA GLN A 2 -13.73 18.40 5.41
C GLN A 2 -13.02 17.19 4.76
N SER A 3 -11.71 17.26 4.51
CA SER A 3 -10.97 16.12 3.94
C SER A 3 -10.97 14.94 4.91
N LYS A 4 -11.04 13.71 4.37
CA LYS A 4 -11.07 12.48 5.17
C LYS A 4 -9.83 12.36 6.06
N THR A 5 -8.66 12.74 5.54
CA THR A 5 -7.40 12.84 6.28
C THR A 5 -7.54 13.70 7.53
N ARG A 6 -8.19 14.86 7.42
CA ARG A 6 -8.37 15.75 8.57
C ARG A 6 -9.32 15.17 9.61
N GLN A 7 -10.40 14.50 9.19
CA GLN A 7 -11.30 13.78 10.10
C GLN A 7 -10.56 12.68 10.87
N ILE A 8 -9.70 11.92 10.19
CA ILE A 8 -8.87 10.88 10.80
C ILE A 8 -7.93 11.48 11.84
N ILE A 9 -7.21 12.57 11.51
CA ILE A 9 -6.26 13.21 12.43
C ILE A 9 -6.98 13.82 13.65
N GLU A 10 -8.16 14.41 13.47
CA GLU A 10 -8.95 14.96 14.57
C GLU A 10 -9.43 13.86 15.54
N GLN A 11 -9.81 12.70 15.02
CA GLN A 11 -10.20 11.55 15.84
C GLN A 11 -9.01 10.82 16.48
N PHE A 12 -7.87 10.79 15.78
CA PHE A 12 -6.65 10.10 16.19
C PHE A 12 -5.47 11.09 16.18
N PRO A 13 -5.31 11.93 17.23
CA PRO A 13 -4.39 13.08 17.23
C PRO A 13 -2.90 12.71 17.23
N THR A 14 -2.57 11.43 17.40
CA THR A 14 -1.21 10.90 17.20
C THR A 14 -0.85 10.72 15.73
N GLY A 15 -1.83 10.83 14.83
CA GLY A 15 -1.66 10.76 13.39
C GLY A 15 -0.99 12.01 12.83
N ILE A 16 0.10 11.81 12.11
CA ILE A 16 0.88 12.88 11.50
C ILE A 16 0.91 12.65 10.00
N LEU A 17 0.51 13.67 9.24
CA LEU A 17 0.64 13.68 7.79
C LEU A 17 2.13 13.75 7.43
N VAL A 18 2.60 12.84 6.59
CA VAL A 18 3.99 12.76 6.17
C VAL A 18 4.05 12.78 4.65
N THR A 19 4.88 13.65 4.10
CA THR A 19 4.97 13.87 2.65
C THR A 19 6.23 13.30 2.02
N SER A 20 7.23 12.93 2.84
CA SER A 20 8.51 12.41 2.34
C SER A 20 9.14 11.33 3.21
N LYS A 21 10.04 10.54 2.62
CA LYS A 21 10.89 9.58 3.33
C LYS A 21 11.72 10.23 4.44
N ALA A 22 12.15 11.48 4.24
CA ALA A 22 12.95 12.21 5.21
C ALA A 22 12.12 12.60 6.44
N GLU A 23 10.90 13.14 6.22
CA GLU A 23 9.95 13.45 7.28
C GLU A 23 9.55 12.19 8.06
N PHE A 24 9.28 11.08 7.37
CA PHE A 24 8.99 9.80 8.00
C PHE A 24 10.10 9.34 8.95
N ARG A 25 11.35 9.37 8.48
CA ARG A 25 12.51 8.97 9.30
C ARG A 25 12.70 9.89 10.49
N LYS A 26 12.55 11.20 10.29
CA LYS A 26 12.62 12.19 11.35
C LYS A 26 11.53 11.94 12.39
N LEU A 27 10.29 11.72 11.96
CA LEU A 27 9.15 11.46 12.82
C LEU A 27 9.39 10.28 13.75
N LEU A 28 9.83 9.14 13.20
CA LEU A 28 10.14 7.94 13.99
C LEU A 28 11.27 8.18 14.99
N LYS A 29 12.33 8.89 14.57
CA LYS A 29 13.45 9.27 15.43
C LYS A 29 13.02 10.16 16.59
N ASP A 30 12.25 11.21 16.30
CA ASP A 30 11.78 12.19 17.30
C ASP A 30 10.84 11.52 18.32
N ASN A 31 10.07 10.52 17.88
CA ASN A 31 9.21 9.71 18.75
C ASN A 31 9.92 8.52 19.41
N LYS A 32 11.25 8.36 19.20
CA LYS A 32 12.06 7.26 19.76
C LYS A 32 11.47 5.87 19.50
N THR A 33 10.85 5.65 18.34
CA THR A 33 10.26 4.38 17.97
C THR A 33 10.64 3.98 16.54
N ASN A 34 10.68 2.67 16.29
CA ASN A 34 10.75 2.12 14.95
C ASN A 34 9.40 1.59 14.46
N TYR A 35 8.36 1.58 15.29
CA TYR A 35 7.06 0.98 15.01
C TYR A 35 6.01 2.03 14.72
N TYR A 36 5.11 1.73 13.79
CA TYR A 36 4.02 2.63 13.44
C TYR A 36 2.85 1.88 12.81
N CYS A 37 1.65 2.44 12.96
CA CYS A 37 0.56 2.22 12.00
C CYS A 37 0.60 3.30 10.94
N TYR A 38 0.19 2.97 9.72
CA TYR A 38 0.06 3.91 8.63
C TYR A 38 -1.31 3.81 7.99
N MET A 39 -1.78 4.92 7.43
CA MET A 39 -2.93 4.98 6.55
C MET A 39 -2.53 5.69 5.25
N LEU A 40 -2.96 5.13 4.11
CA LEU A 40 -2.95 5.81 2.83
C LEU A 40 -4.38 6.21 2.48
N VAL A 41 -4.61 7.50 2.35
CA VAL A 41 -5.88 8.10 1.95
C VAL A 41 -5.73 8.58 0.51
N ALA A 42 -6.51 8.00 -0.41
CA ALA A 42 -6.48 8.41 -1.81
C ALA A 42 -7.83 8.99 -2.24
N ASP A 43 -7.79 10.03 -3.06
CA ASP A 43 -8.95 10.70 -3.69
C ASP A 43 -10.10 11.11 -2.73
N ASN A 44 -9.84 11.26 -1.43
CA ASN A 44 -10.81 11.61 -0.36
C ASN A 44 -12.05 10.67 -0.20
N GLU A 45 -12.22 9.67 -1.05
CA GLU A 45 -13.35 8.75 -1.01
C GLU A 45 -13.14 7.60 -0.02
N ALA A 46 -11.90 7.19 0.21
CA ALA A 46 -11.56 6.13 1.16
C ALA A 46 -10.09 6.18 1.54
N GLY A 47 -9.79 5.80 2.78
CA GLY A 47 -8.49 5.21 3.05
C GLY A 47 -8.41 3.86 2.33
N HIS A 48 -7.37 3.64 1.52
CA HIS A 48 -7.23 2.40 0.73
C HIS A 48 -6.29 1.39 1.37
N ILE A 49 -5.35 1.85 2.21
CA ILE A 49 -4.47 0.97 2.97
C ILE A 49 -4.36 1.42 4.42
N ILE A 50 -4.63 0.51 5.36
CA ILE A 50 -4.14 0.61 6.75
C ILE A 50 -3.14 -0.51 6.92
N GLY A 51 -2.05 -0.28 7.63
CA GLY A 51 -1.24 -1.38 8.12
C GLY A 51 -0.24 -0.95 9.16
N GLU A 52 0.48 -1.94 9.66
CA GLU A 52 1.61 -1.75 10.56
C GLU A 52 2.94 -1.90 9.83
N GLY A 53 3.96 -1.20 10.33
CA GLY A 53 5.29 -1.24 9.76
C GLY A 53 6.40 -0.98 10.76
N THR A 54 7.62 -1.17 10.26
CA THR A 54 8.85 -0.75 10.93
C THR A 54 9.59 0.26 10.07
N GLY A 55 10.49 1.08 10.63
CA GLY A 55 11.22 2.13 9.90
C GLY A 55 11.88 1.68 8.59
N ASN A 56 12.18 0.39 8.44
CA ASN A 56 12.73 -0.23 7.24
C ASN A 56 11.73 -0.32 6.06
N ARG A 57 10.43 -0.10 6.29
CA ARG A 57 9.36 -0.16 5.27
C ARG A 57 9.03 1.19 4.63
N ALA A 58 9.83 2.24 4.86
CA ALA A 58 9.64 3.55 4.24
C ALA A 58 9.58 3.50 2.70
N ALA A 59 10.32 2.58 2.07
CA ALA A 59 10.37 2.45 0.62
C ALA A 59 9.05 1.91 0.01
N PHE A 60 8.28 1.14 0.79
CA PHE A 60 6.92 0.74 0.42
C PHE A 60 5.96 1.94 0.44
N LEU A 61 6.04 2.80 1.47
CA LEU A 61 5.10 3.91 1.66
C LEU A 61 5.26 5.01 0.60
N PHE A 62 6.50 5.39 0.31
CA PHE A 62 6.84 6.56 -0.52
C PHE A 62 7.40 6.17 -1.90
N GLY A 63 7.02 5.00 -2.42
CA GLY A 63 7.47 4.51 -3.72
C GLY A 63 8.97 4.13 -3.78
N GLY A 64 9.34 3.40 -4.82
CA GLY A 64 10.72 3.01 -5.11
C GLY A 64 11.15 1.62 -4.62
N CYS A 65 10.28 0.86 -3.94
CA CYS A 65 10.26 -0.62 -4.03
C CYS A 65 8.96 -1.18 -3.43
N ALA A 66 8.47 -2.29 -3.98
CA ALA A 66 7.41 -3.07 -3.34
C ALA A 66 8.00 -4.04 -2.30
N ALA A 67 7.38 -4.10 -1.12
CA ALA A 67 7.70 -5.13 -0.13
C ALA A 67 7.16 -6.50 -0.62
N PRO A 68 8.00 -7.54 -0.75
CA PRO A 68 7.59 -8.88 -1.21
C PRO A 68 6.49 -9.50 -0.33
N GLY A 69 5.48 -10.13 -0.93
CA GLY A 69 4.53 -10.99 -0.22
C GLY A 69 3.46 -10.30 0.61
N HIS A 70 3.32 -8.97 0.52
CA HIS A 70 2.29 -8.23 1.25
C HIS A 70 1.15 -7.84 0.31
N ILE A 71 -0.08 -8.35 0.55
CA ILE A 71 -1.26 -8.04 -0.28
C ILE A 71 -1.46 -6.53 -0.50
N LYS A 72 -1.11 -5.72 0.51
CA LYS A 72 -1.19 -4.25 0.46
C LYS A 72 -0.14 -3.59 -0.46
N ALA A 73 0.87 -4.31 -0.94
CA ALA A 73 1.88 -3.78 -1.88
C ALA A 73 1.36 -3.61 -3.29
N TYR A 74 0.54 -4.55 -3.76
CA TYR A 74 -0.17 -4.39 -5.01
C TYR A 74 -1.11 -3.18 -4.96
N THR A 75 -1.92 -3.09 -3.90
CA THR A 75 -2.80 -1.94 -3.66
C THR A 75 -2.03 -0.63 -3.69
N ARG A 76 -0.87 -0.56 -3.01
CA ARG A 76 -0.04 0.65 -2.98
C ARG A 76 0.46 1.04 -4.36
N ALA A 77 0.92 0.08 -5.15
CA ALA A 77 1.42 0.32 -6.50
C ALA A 77 0.31 0.84 -7.41
N MET A 78 -0.89 0.23 -7.39
CA MET A 78 -2.01 0.67 -8.22
C MET A 78 -2.51 2.05 -7.84
N LEU A 79 -2.55 2.40 -6.55
CA LEU A 79 -2.95 3.74 -6.13
C LEU A 79 -2.06 4.83 -6.71
N GLU A 80 -0.74 4.60 -6.85
CA GLU A 80 0.16 5.58 -7.46
C GLU A 80 -0.29 5.99 -8.87
N PHE A 81 -0.82 5.03 -9.64
CA PHE A 81 -1.21 5.29 -11.02
C PHE A 81 -2.65 5.76 -11.14
N THR A 82 -3.52 5.34 -10.22
CA THR A 82 -4.97 5.49 -10.35
C THR A 82 -5.55 6.62 -9.53
N SER A 83 -4.78 7.24 -8.64
CA SER A 83 -5.24 8.34 -7.78
C SER A 83 -4.45 9.60 -8.03
N ASP A 84 -5.15 10.74 -8.06
CA ASP A 84 -4.55 12.06 -8.26
C ASP A 84 -3.86 12.55 -6.99
N THR A 85 -4.35 12.10 -5.84
CA THR A 85 -3.84 12.47 -4.52
C THR A 85 -3.69 11.24 -3.63
N ILE A 86 -2.54 11.14 -2.95
CA ILE A 86 -2.28 10.12 -1.94
C ILE A 86 -1.67 10.81 -0.72
N GLU A 87 -2.41 10.82 0.38
CA GLU A 87 -1.96 11.33 1.66
C GLU A 87 -1.54 10.16 2.56
N ILE A 88 -0.39 10.30 3.22
CA ILE A 88 0.15 9.25 4.09
C ILE A 88 0.12 9.76 5.53
N ILE A 89 -0.70 9.12 6.36
CA ILE A 89 -0.77 9.40 7.79
C ILE A 89 0.05 8.32 8.51
N ILE A 90 0.95 8.75 9.39
CA ILE A 90 1.76 7.89 10.22
C ILE A 90 1.36 8.09 11.68
N PHE A 91 1.13 6.97 12.36
CA PHE A 91 0.84 6.91 13.78
C PHE A 91 2.00 6.19 14.46
N PRO A 92 2.98 6.92 15.03
CA PRO A 92 4.07 6.30 15.76
C PRO A 92 3.52 5.51 16.95
N VAL A 93 4.03 4.29 17.15
CA VAL A 93 3.61 3.43 18.27
C VAL A 93 4.83 3.08 19.09
N GLN A 94 4.77 3.27 20.41
CA GLN A 94 5.91 3.00 21.28
C GLN A 94 6.20 1.50 21.36
N PRO A 95 7.48 1.10 21.43
CA PRO A 95 7.83 -0.29 21.67
C PRO A 95 7.28 -0.79 23.02
N ASP A 96 7.25 -2.11 23.20
CA ASP A 96 7.01 -2.70 24.52
C ASP A 96 8.20 -2.42 25.47
N ALA A 97 8.06 -2.85 26.73
CA ALA A 97 9.10 -2.68 27.75
C ALA A 97 10.47 -3.30 27.39
N ASN A 98 10.50 -4.22 26.42
CA ASN A 98 11.70 -4.90 25.94
C ASN A 98 12.23 -4.30 24.62
N GLY A 99 11.68 -3.17 24.16
CA GLY A 99 12.07 -2.57 22.88
C GLY A 99 11.50 -3.30 21.65
N LYS A 100 10.60 -4.28 21.83
CA LYS A 100 10.01 -5.08 20.75
C LYS A 100 8.73 -4.44 20.23
N LYS A 101 8.23 -5.01 19.12
CA LYS A 101 6.96 -4.60 18.52
C LYS A 101 5.84 -4.79 19.54
N PRO A 102 5.10 -3.73 19.89
CA PRO A 102 4.03 -3.82 20.86
C PRO A 102 2.87 -4.68 20.33
N SER A 103 2.19 -5.44 21.18
CA SER A 103 1.00 -6.21 20.79
C SER A 103 -0.18 -5.31 20.41
N HIS A 104 -0.34 -4.17 21.10
CA HIS A 104 -1.46 -3.24 20.95
C HIS A 104 -1.48 -2.50 19.60
N ILE A 105 -0.41 -2.57 18.79
CA ILE A 105 -0.40 -1.99 17.44
C ILE A 105 -1.49 -2.59 16.54
N LYS A 106 -1.82 -3.89 16.73
CA LYS A 106 -2.89 -4.56 16.00
C LYS A 106 -4.26 -4.09 16.45
N ASP A 107 -4.43 -3.85 17.74
CA ASP A 107 -5.67 -3.29 18.30
C ASP A 107 -5.87 -1.86 17.78
N PHE A 108 -4.80 -1.09 17.66
CA PHE A 108 -4.83 0.25 17.07
C PHE A 108 -5.13 0.21 15.56
N GLU A 109 -4.52 -0.70 14.79
CA GLU A 109 -4.90 -0.92 13.37
C GLU A 109 -6.39 -1.25 13.25
N LYS A 110 -6.94 -2.08 14.15
CA LYS A 110 -8.37 -2.41 14.17
C LYS A 110 -9.23 -1.20 14.50
N GLN A 111 -8.86 -0.36 15.47
CA GLN A 111 -9.60 0.88 15.78
C GLN A 111 -9.68 1.81 14.57
N LEU A 112 -8.59 1.95 13.81
CA LEU A 112 -8.59 2.73 12.57
C LEU A 112 -9.52 2.11 11.50
N GLN A 113 -9.54 0.78 11.38
CA GLN A 113 -10.45 0.06 10.47
C GLN A 113 -11.92 0.20 10.88
N ASP A 114 -12.21 0.17 12.17
CA ASP A 114 -13.58 0.31 12.69
C ASP A 114 -14.12 1.73 12.50
N PHE A 115 -13.27 2.75 12.64
CA PHE A 115 -13.63 4.15 12.35
C PHE A 115 -13.87 4.40 10.86
N CYS A 116 -13.02 3.82 10.01
CA CYS A 116 -13.13 3.92 8.56
C CYS A 116 -13.69 2.60 8.00
N SER A 117 -14.98 2.36 8.19
CA SER A 117 -15.64 1.09 7.82
C SER A 117 -15.50 0.70 6.35
N GLU A 118 -15.15 1.62 5.46
CA GLU A 118 -14.77 1.32 4.08
C GLU A 118 -13.54 0.39 3.97
N PHE A 119 -12.73 0.28 5.03
CA PHE A 119 -11.61 -0.66 5.08
C PHE A 119 -12.07 -2.11 5.21
N SER A 120 -13.17 -2.36 5.91
CA SER A 120 -13.75 -3.68 6.14
C SER A 120 -14.94 -3.99 5.23
N SER A 121 -15.43 -3.01 4.47
CA SER A 121 -16.61 -3.17 3.59
C SER A 121 -16.44 -4.19 2.45
N MET A 122 -15.20 -4.48 2.04
CA MET A 122 -14.91 -5.49 1.03
C MET A 122 -13.53 -6.13 1.23
N PRO A 123 -13.34 -7.39 0.76
CA PRO A 123 -12.03 -8.05 0.77
C PRO A 123 -10.96 -7.29 -0.02
N TYR A 124 -9.69 -7.45 0.37
CA TYR A 124 -8.56 -6.77 -0.28
C TYR A 124 -8.41 -7.15 -1.75
N GLU A 125 -8.71 -8.39 -2.10
CA GLU A 125 -8.67 -8.92 -3.45
C GLU A 125 -9.65 -8.17 -4.34
N LYS A 126 -10.85 -7.86 -3.82
CA LYS A 126 -11.85 -7.10 -4.57
C LYS A 126 -11.44 -5.65 -4.78
N LYS A 127 -10.81 -5.03 -3.77
CA LYS A 127 -10.22 -3.68 -3.91
C LYS A 127 -9.15 -3.66 -4.99
N ASN A 128 -8.29 -4.68 -5.00
CA ASN A 128 -7.21 -4.82 -5.98
C ASN A 128 -7.75 -5.04 -7.40
N GLU A 129 -8.83 -5.82 -7.58
CA GLU A 129 -9.52 -5.95 -8.87
C GLU A 129 -10.05 -4.60 -9.37
N ILE A 130 -10.74 -3.83 -8.51
CA ILE A 130 -11.29 -2.51 -8.88
C ILE A 130 -10.17 -1.55 -9.30
N LEU A 131 -9.07 -1.53 -8.55
CA LEU A 131 -7.89 -0.71 -8.88
C LEU A 131 -7.24 -1.15 -10.19
N LEU A 132 -7.18 -2.46 -10.48
CA LEU A 132 -6.69 -2.96 -11.75
C LEU A 132 -7.57 -2.50 -12.92
N GLU A 133 -8.89 -2.64 -12.82
CA GLU A 133 -9.80 -2.22 -13.88
C GLU A 133 -9.74 -0.69 -14.10
N LYS A 134 -9.60 0.10 -13.02
CA LYS A 134 -9.33 1.55 -13.12
C LYS A 134 -8.00 1.83 -13.81
N ARG A 135 -6.95 1.07 -13.51
CA ARG A 135 -5.65 1.21 -14.19
C ARG A 135 -5.75 0.86 -15.68
N LEU A 136 -6.41 -0.24 -16.02
CA LEU A 136 -6.57 -0.69 -17.39
C LEU A 136 -7.35 0.33 -18.24
N SER A 137 -8.36 0.99 -17.68
CA SER A 137 -9.12 2.02 -18.40
C SER A 137 -8.35 3.32 -18.63
N GLN A 138 -7.28 3.58 -17.87
CA GLN A 138 -6.36 4.70 -18.07
C GLN A 138 -5.28 4.42 -19.12
N LEU A 139 -5.03 3.16 -19.47
CA LEU A 139 -4.05 2.80 -20.49
C LEU A 139 -4.61 3.08 -21.88
N THR A 140 -3.83 3.80 -22.70
CA THR A 140 -4.15 4.05 -24.11
C THR A 140 -3.89 2.83 -25.00
N GLU A 141 -3.06 1.90 -24.53
CA GLU A 141 -2.69 0.70 -25.25
C GLU A 141 -3.67 -0.43 -25.01
N LYS A 142 -4.01 -1.17 -26.08
CA LYS A 142 -4.90 -2.32 -25.98
C LYS A 142 -4.16 -3.50 -25.34
N ILE A 143 -4.37 -3.70 -24.05
CA ILE A 143 -3.88 -4.87 -23.32
C ILE A 143 -4.71 -6.09 -23.71
N GLN A 144 -4.05 -7.23 -23.95
CA GLN A 144 -4.76 -8.50 -24.19
C GLN A 144 -5.57 -8.87 -22.94
N PRO A 145 -6.86 -9.25 -23.07
CA PRO A 145 -7.73 -9.52 -21.92
C PRO A 145 -7.16 -10.55 -20.93
N ASP A 146 -6.36 -11.50 -21.42
CA ASP A 146 -5.81 -12.58 -20.61
C ASP A 146 -4.63 -12.14 -19.74
N VAL A 147 -4.01 -10.99 -20.03
CA VAL A 147 -2.87 -10.47 -19.26
C VAL A 147 -3.21 -10.29 -17.79
N LYS A 148 -4.47 -9.94 -17.48
CA LYS A 148 -4.93 -9.74 -16.09
C LYS A 148 -4.83 -11.00 -15.25
N TYR A 149 -4.99 -12.19 -15.85
CA TYR A 149 -4.88 -13.46 -15.13
C TYR A 149 -3.46 -13.69 -14.59
N PHE A 150 -2.44 -13.13 -15.25
CA PHE A 150 -1.05 -13.19 -14.77
C PHE A 150 -0.80 -12.28 -13.55
N LEU A 151 -1.73 -11.38 -13.23
CA LEU A 151 -1.67 -10.54 -12.02
C LEU A 151 -2.41 -11.18 -10.84
N PHE A 152 -3.21 -12.23 -11.05
CA PHE A 152 -3.98 -12.89 -9.99
C PHE A 152 -3.10 -13.36 -8.82
N PRO A 153 -1.90 -13.94 -9.02
CA PRO A 153 -1.02 -14.30 -7.91
C PRO A 153 -0.64 -13.12 -7.00
N LEU A 154 -0.62 -11.89 -7.54
CA LEU A 154 -0.37 -10.66 -6.77
C LEU A 154 -1.64 -10.13 -6.09
N ILE A 155 -2.80 -10.24 -6.76
CA ILE A 155 -4.09 -9.77 -6.26
C ILE A 155 -4.59 -10.62 -5.08
N TYR A 156 -4.55 -11.94 -5.23
CA TYR A 156 -5.06 -12.91 -4.25
C TYR A 156 -3.99 -13.40 -3.26
N ALA A 157 -2.75 -12.91 -3.42
CA ALA A 157 -1.62 -13.07 -2.50
C ALA A 157 -1.57 -14.41 -1.73
N ALA A 158 -1.41 -15.53 -2.44
CA ALA A 158 -1.04 -16.81 -1.83
C ALA A 158 0.47 -16.88 -1.48
N GLY A 159 1.04 -15.80 -0.94
CA GLY A 159 2.42 -15.78 -0.44
C GLY A 159 3.54 -15.75 -1.49
N SER A 160 3.28 -15.39 -2.76
CA SER A 160 4.38 -15.23 -3.71
C SER A 160 5.19 -13.96 -3.39
N GLU A 161 6.37 -14.17 -2.82
CA GLU A 161 7.39 -13.13 -2.72
C GLU A 161 7.62 -12.48 -4.09
N MET A 162 7.90 -11.17 -4.11
CA MET A 162 8.29 -10.44 -5.32
C MET A 162 9.39 -11.14 -6.11
N SER A 163 10.39 -11.69 -5.42
CA SER A 163 11.46 -12.52 -5.99
C SER A 163 10.92 -13.72 -6.78
N THR A 164 9.90 -14.37 -6.23
CA THR A 164 9.20 -15.51 -6.83
C THR A 164 8.36 -15.06 -8.03
N TYR A 165 7.58 -13.98 -7.90
CA TYR A 165 6.83 -13.43 -9.03
C TYR A 165 7.75 -13.03 -10.19
N LYS A 166 8.88 -12.39 -9.91
CA LYS A 166 9.91 -12.05 -10.91
C LYS A 166 10.46 -13.29 -11.64
N LYS A 167 10.71 -14.38 -10.91
CA LYS A 167 11.13 -15.67 -11.53
C LYS A 167 10.06 -16.25 -12.44
N TYR A 168 8.78 -16.10 -12.10
CA TYR A 168 7.67 -16.53 -12.96
C TYR A 168 7.51 -15.62 -14.17
N LEU A 169 7.64 -14.31 -14.01
CA LEU A 169 7.52 -13.32 -15.07
C LEU A 169 8.48 -13.60 -16.24
N LYS A 170 9.74 -13.97 -15.93
CA LYS A 170 10.77 -14.34 -16.92
C LYS A 170 10.40 -15.58 -17.77
N LYS A 171 9.41 -16.36 -17.35
CA LYS A 171 8.92 -17.53 -18.10
C LYS A 171 7.78 -17.19 -19.06
N TYR A 172 7.23 -15.97 -19.00
CA TYR A 172 6.15 -15.54 -19.89
C TYR A 172 6.71 -14.96 -21.20
N PRO A 173 5.95 -15.00 -22.29
CA PRO A 173 6.35 -14.36 -23.55
C PRO A 173 6.62 -12.86 -23.38
N ASP A 174 7.53 -12.31 -24.17
CA ASP A 174 7.94 -10.88 -24.10
C ASP A 174 6.76 -9.91 -24.18
N GLU A 175 5.75 -10.22 -24.98
CA GLU A 175 4.53 -9.40 -25.12
C GLU A 175 3.71 -9.33 -23.82
N ILE A 176 3.65 -10.44 -23.08
CA ILE A 176 2.99 -10.50 -21.77
C ILE A 176 3.82 -9.71 -20.75
N GLN A 177 5.15 -9.84 -20.78
CA GLN A 177 6.03 -9.08 -19.89
C GLN A 177 5.92 -7.57 -20.11
N LYS A 178 5.89 -7.12 -21.37
CA LYS A 178 5.67 -5.71 -21.74
C LYS A 178 4.32 -5.21 -21.23
N SER A 179 3.25 -5.99 -21.43
CA SER A 179 1.92 -5.64 -20.95
C SER A 179 1.85 -5.51 -19.42
N ILE A 180 2.49 -6.44 -18.69
CA ILE A 180 2.58 -6.38 -17.22
C ILE A 180 3.35 -5.14 -16.77
N HIS A 181 4.44 -4.78 -17.47
CA HIS A 181 5.20 -3.58 -17.16
C HIS A 181 4.38 -2.29 -17.40
N LEU A 182 3.58 -2.22 -18.46
CA LEU A 182 2.68 -1.09 -18.72
C LEU A 182 1.62 -0.91 -17.61
N ILE A 183 1.07 -2.03 -17.12
CA ILE A 183 0.07 -2.02 -16.06
C ILE A 183 0.70 -1.59 -14.72
N MET A 184 1.80 -2.22 -14.34
CA MET A 184 2.40 -2.13 -13.00
C MET A 184 3.45 -1.01 -12.85
N GLY A 185 3.87 -0.42 -13.97
CA GLY A 185 4.89 0.62 -14.05
C GLY A 185 6.18 0.26 -13.32
N ASP A 186 6.79 1.28 -12.72
CA ASP A 186 8.13 1.14 -12.16
C ASP A 186 8.20 0.51 -10.77
N PHE A 187 7.05 0.29 -10.12
CA PHE A 187 6.97 -0.40 -8.81
C PHE A 187 7.52 -1.83 -8.88
N TYR A 188 7.65 -2.37 -10.09
CA TYR A 188 8.21 -3.67 -10.39
C TYR A 188 9.46 -3.59 -11.30
N LYS A 189 9.97 -2.40 -11.65
CA LYS A 189 11.01 -2.19 -12.70
C LYS A 189 12.33 -2.91 -12.50
N ASP A 190 12.77 -3.17 -11.27
CA ASP A 190 14.02 -3.90 -10.99
C ASP A 190 13.92 -5.42 -11.33
N ILE A 191 13.19 -5.77 -12.39
CA ILE A 191 13.09 -7.08 -13.05
C ILE A 191 14.35 -7.34 -13.89
#